data_AF-A0A966IT37-F1
#
_entry.id   AF-A0A966IT37-F1
#
_cell.length_a   1.000
_cell.length_b   1.000
_cell.length_c   1.000
_cell.angle_alpha   90.00
_cell.angle_beta   90.00
_cell.angle_gamma   90.00
#
_symmetry.space_group_name_H-M   'P 1'
#
loop_
_entity.id
_entity.type
_entity.pdbx_description
1 polymer ?
#
loop_
_entity_poly.entity_id
_entity_poly.type
_entity_poly.pdbx_seq_one_letter_code
_entity_poly.pdbx_strand_id
1 'polypeptide(L)'
;MQRFNNKSVVVTGAASGIGKATVKRLLSEGANVVALDVNDSLLNKLNNELNDKHLTIQTLDISNVRAIESFFSEFVRSKNALDALINVAGVLRMEHSHEENLDDWTRILNINLTGTFFMCRFALPLLLQSQGHIVNVSSTAALGAHAWTAAYSASKGGISAFSKNLAIEYGMQGLNVNCVCPASIETPMTENHRLPENFDKRLLKKIMPLDGVNRTPDEVASVIAFLASTQSRWRALNVKKILILLSFALVIEADILNRDSIIHPAVSNSGMVVSQHYLATEVGKNILDQGGNAIDASVAVAFALAVVLPRAGNIGGGGFLVLHNAEEGKNYALDYREMAPAAADRDMYLNEDGSVNKSTSRLGYLAGGIPGTVAGMWEAHQKFGSMPWQDLLKPAIQLAKSGFKVSPFMADSINRAHSSMKDYPSTVKIFFPEFPLKPHHNLVQKDLAATLKRIAQNGRDGFYKGKTAKMIAVAMKKNNGLITEDDLKNYKTVWRDPLVGNYKDFKIVTMPPPSSGGVHLIQMLNVLSNFNLNSLGHNSRDYILLLTE
;
A
#
# COMPACT_ATOMS: atom_id res chain seq x y z
N MET A 1 -4.84 0.96 35.93
CA MET A 1 -3.74 1.96 35.99
C MET A 1 -4.37 3.32 36.25
N GLN A 2 -3.92 4.09 37.24
CA GLN A 2 -4.47 5.42 37.56
C GLN A 2 -3.75 6.51 36.75
N ARG A 3 -4.04 6.59 35.44
CA ARG A 3 -3.32 7.50 34.51
C ARG A 3 -3.78 8.95 34.61
N PHE A 4 -4.95 9.20 35.17
CA PHE A 4 -5.62 10.50 35.16
C PHE A 4 -5.88 11.07 36.56
N ASN A 5 -5.16 10.61 37.58
CA ASN A 5 -5.36 11.10 38.95
C ASN A 5 -5.23 12.63 39.02
N ASN A 6 -6.27 13.30 39.52
CA ASN A 6 -6.41 14.77 39.56
C ASN A 6 -6.33 15.46 38.18
N LYS A 7 -6.67 14.75 37.10
CA LYS A 7 -6.73 15.30 35.75
C LYS A 7 -8.16 15.59 35.35
N SER A 8 -8.40 16.80 34.88
CA SER A 8 -9.72 17.24 34.42
C SER A 8 -9.83 17.04 32.91
N VAL A 9 -10.83 16.29 32.49
CA VAL A 9 -11.01 15.87 31.09
C VAL A 9 -12.42 16.22 30.62
N VAL A 10 -12.52 16.92 29.49
CA VAL A 10 -13.81 17.22 28.84
C VAL A 10 -14.03 16.23 27.71
N VAL A 11 -15.21 15.60 27.64
CA VAL A 11 -15.59 14.64 26.61
C VAL A 11 -16.87 15.09 25.93
N THR A 12 -16.87 15.27 24.60
CA THR A 12 -18.09 15.54 23.82
C THR A 12 -18.70 14.26 23.25
N GLY A 13 -20.01 14.22 23.02
CA GLY A 13 -20.72 13.02 22.57
C GLY A 13 -20.74 11.93 23.64
N ALA A 14 -20.71 12.37 24.91
CA ALA A 14 -20.41 11.53 26.06
C ALA A 14 -21.52 10.54 26.42
N ALA A 15 -22.75 10.72 25.94
CA ALA A 15 -23.90 9.96 26.42
C ALA A 15 -24.10 8.60 25.73
N SER A 16 -23.38 8.32 24.63
CA SER A 16 -23.54 7.08 23.86
C SER A 16 -22.25 6.59 23.19
N GLY A 17 -22.28 5.35 22.69
CA GLY A 17 -21.21 4.75 21.87
C GLY A 17 -19.79 4.92 22.44
N ILE A 18 -18.88 5.38 21.58
CA ILE A 18 -17.46 5.62 21.93
C ILE A 18 -17.31 6.64 23.05
N GLY A 19 -18.13 7.70 23.07
CA GLY A 19 -18.04 8.75 24.09
C GLY A 19 -18.40 8.22 25.47
N LYS A 20 -19.49 7.45 25.59
CA LYS A 20 -19.88 6.78 26.85
C LYS A 20 -18.80 5.82 27.34
N ALA A 21 -18.26 4.98 26.46
CA ALA A 21 -17.17 4.06 26.80
C ALA A 21 -15.92 4.83 27.26
N THR A 22 -15.63 5.96 26.62
CA THR A 22 -14.51 6.85 26.99
C THR A 22 -14.70 7.45 28.38
N VAL A 23 -15.89 7.97 28.72
CA VAL A 23 -16.19 8.47 30.07
C VAL A 23 -15.96 7.39 31.12
N LYS A 24 -16.53 6.19 30.92
CA LYS A 24 -16.33 5.05 31.82
C LYS A 24 -14.85 4.73 32.02
N ARG A 25 -14.09 4.70 30.92
CA ARG A 25 -12.68 4.37 30.95
C ARG A 25 -11.87 5.41 31.72
N LEU A 26 -12.10 6.69 31.47
CA LEU A 26 -11.37 7.79 32.14
C LEU A 26 -11.65 7.83 33.65
N LEU A 27 -12.92 7.67 34.06
CA LEU A 27 -13.28 7.59 35.48
C LEU A 27 -12.59 6.40 36.17
N SER A 28 -12.57 5.23 35.52
CA SER A 28 -11.88 4.04 36.04
C SER A 28 -10.37 4.24 36.22
N GLU A 29 -9.80 5.24 35.56
CA GLU A 29 -8.38 5.60 35.60
C GLU A 29 -8.10 6.91 36.37
N GLY A 30 -9.10 7.43 37.08
CA GLY A 30 -8.95 8.49 38.09
C GLY A 30 -9.22 9.92 37.61
N ALA A 31 -9.79 10.10 36.41
CA ALA A 31 -10.08 11.41 35.86
C ALA A 31 -11.28 12.09 36.54
N ASN A 32 -11.23 13.43 36.67
CA ASN A 32 -12.44 14.25 36.82
C ASN A 32 -13.00 14.51 35.41
N VAL A 33 -14.17 13.96 35.09
CA VAL A 33 -14.73 14.00 33.73
C VAL A 33 -15.90 14.97 33.66
N VAL A 34 -15.83 15.92 32.73
CA VAL A 34 -16.96 16.73 32.31
C VAL A 34 -17.53 16.15 31.02
N ALA A 35 -18.68 15.49 31.12
CA ALA A 35 -19.37 14.80 30.04
C ALA A 35 -20.39 15.72 29.36
N LEU A 36 -20.16 16.01 28.08
CA LEU A 36 -20.98 16.89 27.25
C LEU A 36 -21.69 16.09 26.16
N ASP A 37 -22.99 16.32 26.01
CA ASP A 37 -23.80 15.74 24.95
C ASP A 37 -25.02 16.62 24.69
N VAL A 38 -25.62 16.50 23.51
CA VAL A 38 -26.87 17.21 23.18
C VAL A 38 -28.10 16.50 23.78
N ASN A 39 -27.98 15.20 24.08
CA ASN A 39 -29.07 14.40 24.63
C ASN A 39 -29.07 14.37 26.16
N ASP A 40 -29.80 15.30 26.76
CA ASP A 40 -29.96 15.45 28.21
C ASP A 40 -30.47 14.17 28.91
N SER A 41 -31.42 13.46 28.29
CA SER A 41 -31.97 12.22 28.86
C SER A 41 -30.91 11.11 28.94
N LEU A 42 -30.10 10.94 27.88
CA LEU A 42 -29.02 9.95 27.89
C LEU A 42 -27.87 10.34 28.83
N LEU A 43 -27.57 11.64 28.97
CA LEU A 43 -26.60 12.13 29.96
C LEU A 43 -27.06 11.83 31.39
N ASN A 44 -28.31 12.13 31.72
CA ASN A 44 -28.89 11.82 33.03
C ASN A 44 -28.88 10.31 33.31
N LYS A 45 -29.19 9.49 32.31
CA LYS A 45 -29.07 8.03 32.42
C LYS A 45 -27.62 7.59 32.68
N LEU A 46 -26.65 8.16 31.97
CA LEU A 46 -25.22 7.89 32.20
C LEU A 46 -24.80 8.28 33.62
N ASN A 47 -25.22 9.45 34.09
CA ASN A 47 -24.88 9.95 35.43
C ASN A 47 -25.44 9.03 36.52
N ASN A 48 -26.69 8.61 36.39
CA ASN A 48 -27.32 7.68 37.32
C ASN A 48 -26.69 6.28 37.28
N GLU A 49 -26.29 5.81 36.08
CA GLU A 49 -25.62 4.52 35.90
C GLU A 49 -24.25 4.48 36.57
N LEU A 50 -23.48 5.56 36.47
CA LEU A 50 -22.11 5.63 37.01
C LEU A 50 -22.06 6.07 38.47
N ASN A 51 -22.93 7.00 38.87
CA ASN A 51 -23.03 7.57 40.20
C ASN A 51 -21.65 7.91 40.81
N ASP A 52 -20.78 8.52 39.98
CA ASP A 52 -19.40 8.83 40.33
C ASP A 52 -19.27 10.32 40.67
N LYS A 53 -18.71 10.64 41.84
CA LYS A 53 -18.49 12.01 42.30
C LYS A 53 -17.52 12.82 41.41
N HIS A 54 -16.71 12.13 40.60
CA HIS A 54 -15.77 12.72 39.66
C HIS A 54 -16.39 12.97 38.28
N LEU A 55 -17.67 12.62 38.08
CA LEU A 55 -18.42 12.90 36.87
C LEU A 55 -19.27 14.16 37.03
N THR A 56 -19.12 15.11 36.13
CA THR A 56 -20.03 16.23 35.92
C THR A 56 -20.66 16.10 34.55
N ILE A 57 -21.98 16.23 34.44
CA ILE A 57 -22.69 16.23 33.16
C ILE A 57 -23.18 17.63 32.81
N GLN A 58 -23.17 17.97 31.51
CA GLN A 58 -23.78 19.21 31.03
C GLN A 58 -24.29 19.02 29.59
N THR A 59 -25.53 19.42 29.37
CA THR A 59 -26.12 19.41 28.03
C THR A 59 -25.53 20.54 27.18
N LEU A 60 -24.93 20.18 26.05
CA LEU A 60 -24.27 21.13 25.13
C LEU A 60 -24.38 20.64 23.67
N ASP A 61 -24.94 21.50 22.82
CA ASP A 61 -24.86 21.32 21.36
C ASP A 61 -23.60 21.98 20.83
N ILE A 62 -22.63 21.18 20.39
CA ILE A 62 -21.37 21.68 19.86
C ILE A 62 -21.50 22.38 18.51
N SER A 63 -22.65 22.32 17.83
CA SER A 63 -22.90 23.14 16.64
C SER A 63 -23.26 24.61 17.00
N ASN A 64 -23.57 24.89 18.28
CA ASN A 64 -23.84 26.23 18.78
C ASN A 64 -22.58 26.86 19.39
N VAL A 65 -21.88 27.66 18.58
CA VAL A 65 -20.62 28.33 18.97
C VAL A 65 -20.76 29.18 20.24
N ARG A 66 -21.89 29.86 20.43
CA ARG A 66 -22.12 30.69 21.63
C ARG A 66 -22.25 29.83 22.89
N ALA A 67 -22.87 28.66 22.77
CA ALA A 67 -22.99 27.73 23.89
C ALA A 67 -21.61 27.17 24.29
N ILE A 68 -20.74 26.87 23.31
CA ILE A 68 -19.36 26.43 23.55
C ILE A 68 -18.56 27.53 24.26
N GLU A 69 -18.66 28.78 23.78
CA GLU A 69 -17.98 29.93 24.38
C GLU A 69 -18.42 30.16 25.83
N SER A 70 -19.73 30.11 26.11
CA SER A 70 -20.27 30.21 27.46
C SER A 70 -19.75 29.10 28.37
N PHE A 71 -19.74 27.85 27.88
CA PHE A 71 -19.21 26.70 28.61
C PHE A 71 -17.75 26.91 29.03
N PHE A 72 -16.86 27.27 28.10
CA PHE A 72 -15.45 27.48 28.43
C PHE A 72 -15.24 28.74 29.29
N SER A 73 -16.06 29.77 29.15
CA SER A 73 -16.03 30.94 30.03
C SER A 73 -16.37 30.57 31.48
N GLU A 74 -17.33 29.69 31.70
CA GLU A 74 -17.66 29.14 33.02
C GLU A 74 -16.56 28.20 33.53
N PHE A 75 -16.00 27.37 32.66
CA PHE A 75 -14.89 26.49 32.99
C PHE A 75 -13.67 27.28 33.49
N VAL A 76 -13.30 28.38 32.82
CA VAL A 76 -12.23 29.30 33.26
C VAL A 76 -12.54 29.89 34.64
N ARG A 77 -13.78 30.33 34.88
CA ARG A 77 -14.20 30.91 36.18
C ARG A 77 -14.09 29.93 37.33
N SER A 78 -14.32 28.64 37.07
CA SER A 78 -14.20 27.58 38.07
C SER A 78 -12.76 27.33 38.54
N LYS A 79 -11.75 27.98 37.92
CA LYS A 79 -10.30 27.77 38.15
C LYS A 79 -9.85 26.32 37.95
N ASN A 80 -10.63 25.53 37.23
CA ASN A 80 -10.25 24.18 36.87
C ASN A 80 -9.16 24.22 35.80
N ALA A 81 -8.07 23.47 36.01
CA ALA A 81 -7.16 23.14 34.92
C ALA A 81 -7.91 22.24 33.92
N LEU A 82 -7.60 22.35 32.62
CA LEU A 82 -8.07 21.41 31.62
C LEU A 82 -6.87 20.60 31.13
N ASP A 83 -6.83 19.30 31.42
CA ASP A 83 -5.71 18.44 31.08
C ASP A 83 -5.90 17.69 29.75
N ALA A 84 -7.16 17.43 29.38
CA ALA A 84 -7.48 16.87 28.07
C ALA A 84 -8.86 17.30 27.56
N LEU A 85 -8.95 17.53 26.25
CA LEU A 85 -10.20 17.65 25.50
C LEU A 85 -10.33 16.45 24.56
N ILE A 86 -11.46 15.76 24.64
CA ILE A 86 -11.74 14.57 23.84
C ILE A 86 -13.01 14.81 23.03
N ASN A 87 -12.85 14.99 21.72
CA ASN A 87 -13.95 15.31 20.82
C ASN A 87 -14.44 14.04 20.12
N VAL A 88 -15.56 13.49 20.60
CA VAL A 88 -16.19 12.27 20.03
C VAL A 88 -17.52 12.58 19.34
N ALA A 89 -18.18 13.69 19.70
CA ALA A 89 -19.46 14.09 19.12
C ALA A 89 -19.40 14.07 17.58
N GLY A 90 -20.43 13.47 16.99
CA GLY A 90 -20.60 13.46 15.55
C GLY A 90 -21.92 12.83 15.14
N VAL A 91 -22.27 13.05 13.88
CA VAL A 91 -23.44 12.49 13.22
C VAL A 91 -23.03 11.96 11.85
N LEU A 92 -23.72 10.92 11.38
CA LEU A 92 -23.53 10.32 10.07
C LEU A 92 -24.91 10.18 9.40
N ARG A 93 -24.96 10.52 8.12
CA ARG A 93 -26.05 10.24 7.20
C ARG A 93 -25.45 9.63 5.93
N MET A 94 -26.14 8.66 5.36
CA MET A 94 -25.78 8.09 4.06
C MET A 94 -26.80 8.58 3.02
N GLU A 95 -26.31 9.20 1.94
CA GLU A 95 -27.12 9.68 0.82
C GLU A 95 -26.36 9.58 -0.50
N HIS A 96 -27.06 9.41 -1.62
CA HIS A 96 -26.41 9.57 -2.92
C HIS A 96 -25.89 11.00 -3.08
N SER A 97 -24.66 11.17 -3.56
CA SER A 97 -24.01 12.50 -3.58
C SER A 97 -24.74 13.55 -4.43
N HIS A 98 -25.59 13.13 -5.37
CA HIS A 98 -26.40 14.02 -6.19
C HIS A 98 -27.79 14.32 -5.59
N GLU A 99 -28.17 13.63 -4.51
CA GLU A 99 -29.43 13.79 -3.77
C GLU A 99 -29.21 14.46 -2.40
N GLU A 100 -27.96 14.59 -1.95
CA GLU A 100 -27.62 15.28 -0.70
C GLU A 100 -28.02 16.75 -0.77
N ASN A 101 -28.90 17.17 0.15
CA ASN A 101 -29.32 18.56 0.25
C ASN A 101 -28.35 19.40 1.11
N LEU A 102 -28.40 20.72 0.93
CA LEU A 102 -27.50 21.65 1.59
C LEU A 102 -27.68 21.69 3.11
N ASP A 103 -28.89 21.53 3.62
CA ASP A 103 -29.17 21.60 5.06
C ASP A 103 -28.51 20.43 5.80
N ASP A 104 -28.64 19.21 5.28
CA ASP A 104 -28.04 18.01 5.86
C ASP A 104 -26.51 18.03 5.75
N TRP A 105 -25.99 18.44 4.58
CA TRP A 105 -24.56 18.69 4.39
C TRP A 105 -24.02 19.68 5.44
N THR A 106 -24.69 20.81 5.59
CA THR A 106 -24.28 21.89 6.49
C THR A 106 -24.39 21.47 7.95
N ARG A 107 -25.45 20.74 8.33
CA ARG A 107 -25.62 20.18 9.68
C ARG A 107 -24.49 19.21 10.03
N ILE A 108 -24.12 18.29 9.13
CA ILE A 108 -23.03 17.34 9.36
C ILE A 108 -21.70 18.06 9.54
N LEU A 109 -21.38 19.03 8.68
CA LEU A 109 -20.16 19.85 8.82
C LEU A 109 -20.17 20.67 10.11
N ASN A 110 -21.30 21.29 10.45
CA ASN A 110 -21.41 22.13 11.64
C ASN A 110 -21.20 21.36 12.94
N ILE A 111 -21.70 20.12 13.02
CA ILE A 111 -21.50 19.27 14.19
C ILE A 111 -20.09 18.67 14.18
N ASN A 112 -19.75 17.92 13.11
CA ASN A 112 -18.55 17.08 13.10
C ASN A 112 -17.26 17.89 12.98
N LEU A 113 -17.27 18.97 12.18
CA LEU A 113 -16.10 19.76 11.83
C LEU A 113 -16.08 21.11 12.56
N THR A 114 -17.02 22.00 12.27
CA THR A 114 -17.05 23.37 12.79
C THR A 114 -17.17 23.39 14.31
N GLY A 115 -18.06 22.58 14.89
CA GLY A 115 -18.27 22.49 16.32
C GLY A 115 -17.02 21.99 17.05
N THR A 116 -16.43 20.89 16.57
CA THR A 116 -15.15 20.38 17.07
C THR A 116 -14.03 21.42 16.96
N PHE A 117 -13.97 22.19 15.86
CA PHE A 117 -13.03 23.30 15.73
C PHE A 117 -13.19 24.32 16.85
N PHE A 118 -14.43 24.76 17.14
CA PHE A 118 -14.67 25.74 18.20
C PHE A 118 -14.45 25.16 19.60
N MET A 119 -14.76 23.87 19.84
CA MET A 119 -14.37 23.20 21.08
C MET A 119 -12.85 23.27 21.29
N CYS A 120 -12.05 22.96 20.27
CA CYS A 120 -10.60 23.11 20.34
C CYS A 120 -10.18 24.58 20.55
N ARG A 121 -10.73 25.51 19.77
CA ARG A 121 -10.39 26.94 19.83
C ARG A 121 -10.54 27.52 21.24
N PHE A 122 -11.66 27.25 21.89
CA PHE A 122 -11.92 27.78 23.24
C PHE A 122 -11.20 27.00 24.34
N ALA A 123 -10.87 25.73 24.12
CA ALA A 123 -10.04 24.94 25.04
C ALA A 123 -8.54 25.26 24.97
N LEU A 124 -8.04 25.71 23.81
CA LEU A 124 -6.60 25.89 23.54
C LEU A 124 -5.88 26.72 24.61
N PRO A 125 -6.37 27.89 25.05
CA PRO A 125 -5.66 28.66 26.09
C PRO A 125 -5.44 27.88 27.39
N LEU A 126 -6.45 27.10 27.81
CA LEU A 126 -6.37 26.27 29.02
C LEU A 126 -5.42 25.08 28.83
N LEU A 127 -5.50 24.44 27.67
CA LEU A 127 -4.67 23.27 27.34
C LEU A 127 -3.20 23.66 27.10
N LEU A 128 -2.91 24.86 26.60
CA LEU A 128 -1.54 25.35 26.48
C LEU A 128 -0.94 25.62 27.86
N GLN A 129 -1.74 26.17 28.78
CA GLN A 129 -1.32 26.39 30.16
C GLN A 129 -1.01 25.08 30.89
N SER A 130 -1.85 24.05 30.72
CA SER A 130 -1.63 22.73 31.32
C SER A 130 -0.65 21.84 30.54
N GLN A 131 -0.22 22.29 29.35
CA GLN A 131 0.42 21.46 28.34
C GLN A 131 -0.38 20.18 28.07
N GLY A 132 -1.71 20.28 27.99
CA GLY A 132 -2.65 19.18 27.95
C GLY A 132 -2.71 18.42 26.63
N HIS A 133 -3.80 17.68 26.44
CA HIS A 133 -3.99 16.78 25.30
C HIS A 133 -5.29 17.10 24.56
N ILE A 134 -5.28 16.94 23.25
CA ILE A 134 -6.51 16.91 22.43
C ILE A 134 -6.57 15.57 21.73
N VAL A 135 -7.70 14.87 21.86
CA VAL A 135 -7.98 13.67 21.09
C VAL A 135 -9.25 13.89 20.28
N ASN A 136 -9.10 14.05 18.97
CA ASN A 136 -10.25 14.17 18.06
C ASN A 136 -10.59 12.82 17.44
N VAL A 137 -11.87 12.48 17.35
CA VAL A 137 -12.33 11.23 16.72
C VAL A 137 -12.82 11.50 15.30
N SER A 138 -12.02 11.02 14.33
CA SER A 138 -12.32 10.99 12.91
C SER A 138 -12.99 9.65 12.52
N SER A 139 -12.67 9.10 11.35
CA SER A 139 -13.17 7.82 10.84
C SER A 139 -12.25 7.32 9.72
N THR A 140 -12.21 6.01 9.47
CA THR A 140 -11.58 5.46 8.25
C THR A 140 -12.20 6.02 6.97
N ALA A 141 -13.44 6.53 7.02
CA ALA A 141 -14.10 7.25 5.93
C ALA A 141 -13.34 8.52 5.48
N ALA A 142 -12.45 9.04 6.34
CA ALA A 142 -11.54 10.14 6.02
C ALA A 142 -10.29 9.69 5.25
N LEU A 143 -9.97 8.39 5.29
CA LEU A 143 -8.74 7.81 4.72
C LEU A 143 -9.02 7.02 3.43
N GLY A 144 -10.12 6.25 3.41
CA GLY A 144 -10.61 5.54 2.23
C GLY A 144 -12.07 5.91 2.04
N ALA A 145 -12.38 6.61 0.94
CA ALA A 145 -13.73 7.09 0.69
C ALA A 145 -14.77 5.97 0.85
N HIS A 146 -15.83 6.24 1.62
CA HIS A 146 -16.96 5.35 1.76
C HIS A 146 -18.09 5.84 0.84
N ALA A 147 -18.77 4.90 0.17
CA ALA A 147 -19.92 5.26 -0.66
C ALA A 147 -21.02 5.90 0.20
N TRP A 148 -21.71 6.89 -0.37
CA TRP A 148 -22.85 7.60 0.22
C TRP A 148 -22.55 8.47 1.45
N THR A 149 -21.29 8.61 1.86
CA THR A 149 -20.95 9.39 3.06
C THR A 149 -20.28 10.71 2.72
N ALA A 150 -20.65 11.39 1.64
CA ALA A 150 -19.90 12.54 1.12
C ALA A 150 -19.68 13.64 2.18
N ALA A 151 -20.76 14.13 2.81
CA ALA A 151 -20.68 15.14 3.87
C ALA A 151 -19.88 14.63 5.09
N TYR A 152 -20.12 13.38 5.48
CA TYR A 152 -19.43 12.77 6.62
C TYR A 152 -17.94 12.60 6.38
N SER A 153 -17.53 12.02 5.25
CA SER A 153 -16.14 11.87 4.81
C SER A 153 -15.46 13.23 4.70
N ALA A 154 -16.11 14.24 4.14
CA ALA A 154 -15.59 15.61 4.09
C ALA A 154 -15.36 16.16 5.51
N SER A 155 -16.33 16.01 6.41
CA SER A 155 -16.23 16.48 7.80
C SER A 155 -15.09 15.80 8.58
N LYS A 156 -14.95 14.46 8.43
CA LYS A 156 -13.93 13.65 9.12
C LYS A 156 -12.55 13.83 8.50
N GLY A 157 -12.46 14.02 7.18
CA GLY A 157 -11.25 14.47 6.48
C GLY A 157 -10.78 15.83 7.00
N GLY A 158 -11.69 16.79 7.12
CA GLY A 158 -11.41 18.11 7.69
C GLY A 158 -10.86 18.03 9.12
N ILE A 159 -11.46 17.20 9.99
CA ILE A 159 -10.95 17.00 11.36
C ILE A 159 -9.57 16.34 11.37
N SER A 160 -9.33 15.38 10.50
CA SER A 160 -8.03 14.71 10.41
C SER A 160 -6.93 15.69 9.99
N ALA A 161 -7.22 16.58 9.03
CA ALA A 161 -6.31 17.64 8.62
C ALA A 161 -6.12 18.69 9.72
N PHE A 162 -7.21 19.14 10.35
CA PHE A 162 -7.18 20.13 11.43
C PHE A 162 -6.40 19.66 12.65
N SER A 163 -6.54 18.40 13.07
CA SER A 163 -5.76 17.81 14.15
C SER A 163 -4.25 17.87 13.89
N LYS A 164 -3.82 17.60 12.65
CA LYS A 164 -2.40 17.71 12.28
C LYS A 164 -1.92 19.16 12.37
N ASN A 165 -2.74 20.11 11.93
CA ASN A 165 -2.40 21.53 12.03
C ASN A 165 -2.18 21.94 13.49
N LEU A 166 -3.11 21.60 14.40
CA LEU A 166 -2.95 21.90 15.83
C LEU A 166 -1.70 21.24 16.44
N ALA A 167 -1.41 19.99 16.06
CA ALA A 167 -0.23 19.27 16.55
C ALA A 167 1.08 20.00 16.18
N ILE A 168 1.17 20.51 14.95
CA ILE A 168 2.35 21.24 14.47
C ILE A 168 2.42 22.65 15.07
N GLU A 169 1.30 23.38 15.07
CA GLU A 169 1.21 24.77 15.51
C GLU A 169 1.52 24.92 17.01
N TYR A 170 1.07 23.98 17.84
CA TYR A 170 1.15 24.08 19.29
C TYR A 170 2.02 23.01 19.97
N GLY A 171 2.55 22.04 19.21
CA GLY A 171 3.34 20.92 19.77
C GLY A 171 4.57 21.36 20.55
N MET A 172 5.27 22.39 20.06
CA MET A 172 6.44 22.98 20.75
C MET A 172 6.07 23.73 22.04
N GLN A 173 4.80 24.09 22.21
CA GLN A 173 4.25 24.70 23.42
C GLN A 173 3.76 23.63 24.42
N GLY A 174 3.99 22.35 24.13
CA GLY A 174 3.69 21.22 25.02
C GLY A 174 2.32 20.58 24.83
N LEU A 175 1.50 21.10 23.91
CA LEU A 175 0.20 20.53 23.57
C LEU A 175 0.38 19.22 22.78
N ASN A 176 -0.26 18.14 23.21
CA ASN A 176 -0.25 16.88 22.46
C ASN A 176 -1.60 16.67 21.76
N VAL A 177 -1.61 16.67 20.43
CA VAL A 177 -2.85 16.52 19.65
C VAL A 177 -2.79 15.23 18.84
N ASN A 178 -3.79 14.37 19.03
CA ASN A 178 -3.94 13.12 18.29
C ASN A 178 -5.31 13.02 17.63
N CYS A 179 -5.37 12.24 16.56
CA CYS A 179 -6.61 11.93 15.86
C CYS A 179 -6.79 10.41 15.79
N VAL A 180 -7.91 9.90 16.29
CA VAL A 180 -8.27 8.48 16.20
C VAL A 180 -9.22 8.31 15.03
N CYS A 181 -8.95 7.35 14.15
CA CYS A 181 -9.80 7.05 12.98
C CYS A 181 -10.40 5.65 13.11
N PRO A 182 -11.49 5.45 13.88
CA PRO A 182 -12.11 4.14 14.01
C PRO A 182 -12.67 3.65 12.67
N ALA A 183 -12.60 2.34 12.47
CA ALA A 183 -13.34 1.61 11.45
C ALA A 183 -14.79 1.38 11.93
N SER A 184 -15.46 0.31 11.49
CA SER A 184 -16.80 -0.03 11.95
C SER A 184 -16.82 -0.40 13.45
N ILE A 185 -17.51 0.39 14.27
CA ILE A 185 -17.65 0.22 15.72
C ILE A 185 -19.12 0.04 16.08
N GLU A 186 -19.44 -0.90 16.95
CA GLU A 186 -20.81 -1.15 17.44
C GLU A 186 -21.35 0.04 18.25
N THR A 187 -22.08 0.93 17.57
CA THR A 187 -22.64 2.15 18.17
C THR A 187 -24.04 2.44 17.65
N PRO A 188 -24.85 3.23 18.39
CA PRO A 188 -26.16 3.68 17.91
C PRO A 188 -26.09 4.48 16.60
N MET A 189 -24.93 5.11 16.32
CA MET A 189 -24.65 5.71 15.02
C MET A 189 -24.72 4.61 13.96
N THR A 190 -23.83 3.61 14.00
CA THR A 190 -23.75 2.48 13.03
C THR A 190 -25.04 1.68 12.85
N GLU A 191 -25.86 1.55 13.90
CA GLU A 191 -27.09 0.74 13.88
C GLU A 191 -28.29 1.46 13.24
N ASN A 192 -28.37 2.79 13.31
CA ASN A 192 -29.55 3.56 12.89
C ASN A 192 -29.39 4.28 11.54
N HIS A 193 -28.40 3.91 10.72
CA HIS A 193 -28.23 4.54 9.41
C HIS A 193 -29.25 4.03 8.41
N ARG A 194 -30.07 4.94 7.87
CA ARG A 194 -30.82 4.68 6.64
C ARG A 194 -29.86 4.68 5.46
N LEU A 195 -29.83 3.57 4.73
CA LEU A 195 -29.15 3.49 3.45
C LEU A 195 -30.01 4.19 2.37
N PRO A 196 -29.39 4.77 1.34
CA PRO A 196 -30.13 5.41 0.24
C PRO A 196 -31.00 4.40 -0.50
N GLU A 197 -32.07 4.87 -1.15
CA GLU A 197 -32.84 3.99 -2.03
C GLU A 197 -31.98 3.45 -3.19
N ASN A 198 -32.24 2.22 -3.62
CA ASN A 198 -31.55 1.58 -4.75
C ASN A 198 -30.00 1.49 -4.63
N PHE A 199 -29.47 1.40 -3.41
CA PHE A 199 -28.02 1.31 -3.17
C PHE A 199 -27.38 -0.03 -3.62
N ASP A 200 -26.16 0.03 -4.15
CA ASP A 200 -25.39 -1.16 -4.54
C ASP A 200 -24.67 -1.81 -3.36
N LYS A 201 -25.20 -2.94 -2.87
CA LYS A 201 -24.64 -3.73 -1.75
C LYS A 201 -23.17 -4.11 -1.92
N ARG A 202 -22.61 -4.15 -3.14
CA ARG A 202 -21.18 -4.46 -3.37
C ARG A 202 -20.27 -3.38 -2.81
N LEU A 203 -20.73 -2.13 -2.74
CA LEU A 203 -19.94 -0.99 -2.25
C LEU A 203 -19.78 -1.02 -0.72
N LEU A 204 -20.70 -1.66 0.02
CA LEU A 204 -20.58 -1.83 1.48
C LEU A 204 -19.37 -2.68 1.87
N LYS A 205 -18.95 -3.64 1.04
CA LYS A 205 -17.78 -4.49 1.31
C LYS A 205 -16.48 -3.70 1.39
N LYS A 206 -16.41 -2.49 0.83
CA LYS A 206 -15.23 -1.61 0.90
C LYS A 206 -15.14 -0.83 2.22
N ILE A 207 -16.22 -0.83 3.01
CA ILE A 207 -16.35 -0.07 4.26
C ILE A 207 -16.05 -0.94 5.49
N MET A 208 -16.17 -2.27 5.36
CA MET A 208 -16.02 -3.20 6.47
C MET A 208 -14.55 -3.44 6.86
N PRO A 209 -14.27 -3.73 8.15
CA PRO A 209 -12.97 -4.24 8.59
C PRO A 209 -12.54 -5.47 7.77
N LEU A 210 -11.23 -5.69 7.63
CA LEU A 210 -10.66 -6.79 6.84
C LEU A 210 -11.13 -8.19 7.30
N ASP A 211 -11.37 -8.35 8.60
CA ASP A 211 -11.90 -9.57 9.20
C ASP A 211 -13.43 -9.61 9.28
N GLY A 212 -14.11 -8.54 8.84
CA GLY A 212 -15.56 -8.39 8.86
C GLY A 212 -16.18 -8.19 10.24
N VAL A 213 -15.36 -8.05 11.29
CA VAL A 213 -15.82 -8.00 12.69
C VAL A 213 -15.83 -6.54 13.19
N ASN A 214 -17.01 -6.05 13.57
CA ASN A 214 -17.13 -4.75 14.22
C ASN A 214 -16.42 -4.78 15.57
N ARG A 215 -15.75 -3.68 15.92
CA ARG A 215 -15.10 -3.55 17.22
C ARG A 215 -16.00 -2.88 18.23
N THR A 216 -15.75 -3.12 19.51
CA THR A 216 -16.54 -2.51 20.59
C THR A 216 -16.09 -1.08 20.85
N PRO A 217 -16.97 -0.20 21.36
CA PRO A 217 -16.60 1.13 21.82
C PRO A 217 -15.46 1.15 22.84
N ASP A 218 -15.33 0.10 23.67
CA ASP A 218 -14.31 0.00 24.73
C ASP A 218 -12.88 -0.12 24.19
N GLU A 219 -12.69 -0.75 23.02
CA GLU A 219 -11.39 -0.82 22.36
C GLU A 219 -10.93 0.58 21.92
N VAL A 220 -11.84 1.37 21.34
CA VAL A 220 -11.55 2.75 20.93
C VAL A 220 -11.31 3.65 22.15
N ALA A 221 -12.14 3.50 23.19
CA ALA A 221 -11.99 4.22 24.46
C ALA A 221 -10.61 3.95 25.11
N SER A 222 -10.10 2.72 25.01
CA SER A 222 -8.77 2.36 25.50
C SER A 222 -7.66 3.15 24.82
N VAL A 223 -7.75 3.30 23.48
CA VAL A 223 -6.80 4.08 22.68
C VAL A 223 -6.93 5.57 22.99
N ILE A 224 -8.15 6.09 23.06
CA ILE A 224 -8.41 7.49 23.41
C ILE A 224 -7.81 7.82 24.78
N ALA A 225 -8.04 6.97 25.79
CA ALA A 225 -7.48 7.16 27.13
C ALA A 225 -5.94 7.08 27.15
N PHE A 226 -5.32 6.26 26.30
CA PHE A 226 -3.87 6.28 26.13
C PHE A 226 -3.38 7.62 25.55
N LEU A 227 -3.99 8.08 24.45
CA LEU A 227 -3.62 9.31 23.74
C LEU A 227 -3.90 10.59 24.54
N ALA A 228 -4.90 10.57 25.42
CA ALA A 228 -5.20 11.66 26.33
C ALA A 228 -4.27 11.69 27.57
N SER A 229 -3.44 10.66 27.77
CA SER A 229 -2.53 10.56 28.91
C SER A 229 -1.11 11.01 28.56
N THR A 230 -0.33 11.34 29.59
CA THR A 230 1.09 11.70 29.45
C THR A 230 1.94 10.59 28.84
N GLN A 231 1.49 9.33 28.85
CA GLN A 231 2.19 8.20 28.25
C GLN A 231 2.26 8.29 26.72
N SER A 232 1.35 9.04 26.10
CA SER A 232 1.37 9.29 24.66
C SER A 232 2.39 10.34 24.23
N ARG A 233 3.06 11.02 25.18
CA ARG A 233 4.09 12.01 24.87
C ARG A 233 5.36 11.31 24.41
N TRP A 234 5.51 11.13 23.11
CA TRP A 234 6.79 10.81 22.50
C TRP A 234 7.64 12.08 22.44
N ARG A 235 8.60 12.20 23.37
CA ARG A 235 9.69 13.19 23.25
C ARG A 235 10.80 12.57 22.41
N ALA A 236 10.81 12.84 21.11
CA ALA A 236 12.06 12.75 20.36
C ALA A 236 13.01 13.79 20.98
N LEU A 237 14.04 13.32 21.70
CA LEU A 237 15.14 14.17 22.15
C LEU A 237 15.76 14.83 20.92
N ASN A 238 15.53 16.13 20.78
CA ASN A 238 16.06 16.96 19.71
C ASN A 238 17.59 16.98 19.76
N VAL A 239 18.24 16.21 18.90
CA VAL A 239 19.56 16.55 18.36
C VAL A 239 19.31 17.57 17.25
N LYS A 240 19.40 18.87 17.59
CA LYS A 240 19.83 19.99 16.72
C LYS A 240 19.37 21.31 17.33
N LYS A 241 20.24 21.89 18.16
CA LYS A 241 20.30 23.34 18.35
C LYS A 241 21.21 23.91 17.26
N ILE A 242 20.80 25.07 16.73
CA ILE A 242 21.58 26.04 15.95
C ILE A 242 21.77 25.70 14.46
N LEU A 243 20.96 26.32 13.61
CA LEU A 243 21.44 27.28 12.61
C LEU A 243 20.24 27.95 11.93
N ILE A 244 19.91 29.15 12.42
CA ILE A 244 19.19 30.17 11.65
C ILE A 244 20.28 30.98 10.96
N LEU A 245 20.31 30.94 9.64
CA LEU A 245 20.86 32.03 8.83
C LEU A 245 20.08 32.07 7.53
N LEU A 246 19.41 33.21 7.35
CA LEU A 246 18.71 33.58 6.13
C LEU A 246 19.67 33.50 4.93
N SER A 247 19.28 32.73 3.94
CA SER A 247 19.58 33.03 2.54
C SER A 247 18.37 32.66 1.73
N PHE A 248 17.71 33.68 1.19
CA PHE A 248 16.77 33.56 0.09
C PHE A 248 17.50 32.90 -1.08
N ALA A 249 17.34 31.59 -1.21
CA ALA A 249 17.53 30.88 -2.46
C ALA A 249 16.16 30.32 -2.80
N LEU A 250 15.59 30.79 -3.91
CA LEU A 250 14.51 30.12 -4.60
C LEU A 250 15.07 28.76 -5.04
N VAL A 251 14.91 27.75 -4.19
CA VAL A 251 15.20 26.37 -4.54
C VAL A 251 13.86 25.77 -4.93
N ILE A 252 13.61 25.75 -6.24
CA ILE A 252 12.65 24.82 -6.83
C ILE A 252 13.34 23.45 -6.78
N GLU A 253 13.39 22.84 -5.60
CA GLU A 253 13.67 21.42 -5.49
C GLU A 253 12.34 20.71 -5.65
N ALA A 254 12.21 19.97 -6.75
CA ALA A 254 11.22 18.90 -6.83
C ALA A 254 11.62 17.86 -5.79
N ASP A 255 11.20 18.07 -4.54
CA ASP A 255 11.55 17.21 -3.42
C ASP A 255 10.89 15.84 -3.60
N ILE A 256 11.67 14.89 -4.12
CA ILE A 256 11.40 13.44 -4.02
C ILE A 256 11.25 13.03 -2.54
N LEU A 257 11.77 13.83 -1.61
CA LEU A 257 11.66 13.67 -0.16
C LEU A 257 10.69 14.68 0.46
N ASN A 258 9.40 14.54 0.16
CA ASN A 258 8.36 15.23 0.92
C ASN A 258 8.31 14.65 2.36
N ARG A 259 8.73 15.44 3.36
CA ARG A 259 8.72 15.06 4.78
C ARG A 259 7.32 14.81 5.34
N ASP A 260 6.29 15.31 4.66
CA ASP A 260 4.89 15.13 5.03
C ASP A 260 4.25 13.93 4.30
N SER A 261 4.99 13.26 3.40
CA SER A 261 4.53 12.03 2.77
C SER A 261 4.53 10.87 3.77
N ILE A 262 3.43 10.12 3.83
CA ILE A 262 3.31 8.90 4.67
C ILE A 262 4.25 7.79 4.16
N ILE A 263 4.63 7.85 2.88
CA ILE A 263 5.56 6.93 2.24
C ILE A 263 6.78 7.74 1.83
N HIS A 264 7.90 7.46 2.47
CA HIS A 264 9.19 7.97 2.04
C HIS A 264 9.83 6.97 1.08
N PRO A 265 10.51 7.44 0.02
CA PRO A 265 11.34 6.57 -0.78
C PRO A 265 12.43 5.92 0.10
N ALA A 266 12.80 4.69 -0.21
CA ALA A 266 14.00 4.11 0.37
C ALA A 266 15.22 4.93 -0.10
N VAL A 267 16.19 5.14 0.80
CA VAL A 267 17.42 5.88 0.50
C VAL A 267 18.63 5.01 0.78
N SER A 268 19.66 5.12 -0.06
CA SER A 268 20.92 4.39 0.04
C SER A 268 22.02 5.21 -0.64
N ASN A 269 23.22 5.22 -0.05
CA ASN A 269 24.39 5.91 -0.62
C ASN A 269 25.27 4.98 -1.48
N SER A 270 24.90 3.70 -1.62
CA SER A 270 25.71 2.70 -2.33
C SER A 270 24.99 2.18 -3.57
N GLY A 271 23.94 1.40 -3.37
CA GLY A 271 23.15 0.81 -4.44
C GLY A 271 21.75 0.45 -3.95
N MET A 272 20.85 0.19 -4.89
CA MET A 272 19.46 -0.15 -4.60
C MET A 272 18.99 -1.25 -5.52
N VAL A 273 18.27 -2.22 -4.95
CA VAL A 273 17.54 -3.24 -5.70
C VAL A 273 16.06 -3.05 -5.40
N VAL A 274 15.23 -3.05 -6.44
CA VAL A 274 13.78 -2.99 -6.32
C VAL A 274 13.20 -4.14 -7.13
N SER A 275 12.37 -4.95 -6.48
CA SER A 275 11.66 -6.06 -7.13
C SER A 275 10.28 -6.25 -6.48
N GLN A 276 9.40 -7.01 -7.15
CA GLN A 276 8.04 -7.25 -6.66
C GLN A 276 7.98 -8.16 -5.42
N HIS A 277 9.07 -8.83 -5.04
CA HIS A 277 9.10 -9.73 -3.89
C HIS A 277 10.27 -9.44 -2.96
N TYR A 278 9.99 -9.19 -1.68
CA TYR A 278 11.00 -8.78 -0.70
C TYR A 278 12.19 -9.76 -0.58
N LEU A 279 11.95 -11.08 -0.60
CA LEU A 279 13.04 -12.08 -0.61
C LEU A 279 13.97 -11.95 -1.83
N ALA A 280 13.44 -11.62 -3.01
CA ALA A 280 14.29 -11.41 -4.19
C ALA A 280 15.05 -10.09 -4.09
N THR A 281 14.41 -9.03 -3.59
CA THR A 281 15.06 -7.75 -3.28
C THR A 281 16.22 -7.94 -2.29
N GLU A 282 16.00 -8.72 -1.22
CA GLU A 282 17.01 -9.05 -0.21
C GLU A 282 18.17 -9.84 -0.82
N VAL A 283 17.89 -10.82 -1.69
CA VAL A 283 18.93 -11.54 -2.43
C VAL A 283 19.78 -10.58 -3.25
N GLY A 284 19.17 -9.71 -4.06
CA GLY A 284 19.91 -8.74 -4.88
C GLY A 284 20.71 -7.75 -4.03
N LYS A 285 20.13 -7.23 -2.95
CA LYS A 285 20.83 -6.37 -1.99
C LYS A 285 22.06 -7.08 -1.42
N ASN A 286 21.92 -8.32 -0.97
CA ASN A 286 23.03 -9.07 -0.39
C ASN A 286 24.15 -9.35 -1.41
N ILE A 287 23.82 -9.50 -2.69
CA ILE A 287 24.82 -9.59 -3.76
C ILE A 287 25.58 -8.27 -3.93
N LEU A 288 24.89 -7.11 -3.90
CA LEU A 288 25.56 -5.81 -3.90
C LEU A 288 26.44 -5.62 -2.65
N ASP A 289 25.96 -6.01 -1.48
CA ASP A 289 26.73 -5.93 -0.22
C ASP A 289 27.98 -6.82 -0.23
N GLN A 290 27.98 -7.89 -1.04
CA GLN A 290 29.13 -8.77 -1.26
C GLN A 290 30.09 -8.25 -2.33
N GLY A 291 29.86 -7.05 -2.87
CA GLY A 291 30.69 -6.43 -3.90
C GLY A 291 30.33 -6.81 -5.33
N GLY A 292 29.22 -7.52 -5.55
CA GLY A 292 28.70 -7.80 -6.89
C GLY A 292 28.18 -6.52 -7.56
N ASN A 293 28.21 -6.49 -8.88
CA ASN A 293 27.71 -5.35 -9.65
C ASN A 293 26.20 -5.47 -9.93
N ALA A 294 25.65 -4.49 -10.65
CA ALA A 294 24.22 -4.46 -10.98
C ALA A 294 23.76 -5.68 -11.82
N ILE A 295 24.63 -6.26 -12.66
CA ILE A 295 24.32 -7.47 -13.44
C ILE A 295 24.34 -8.70 -12.53
N ASP A 296 25.32 -8.84 -11.65
CA ASP A 296 25.36 -9.93 -10.67
C ASP A 296 24.08 -9.95 -9.81
N ALA A 297 23.69 -8.78 -9.28
CA ALA A 297 22.46 -8.63 -8.51
C ALA A 297 21.21 -8.94 -9.36
N SER A 298 21.16 -8.49 -10.61
CA SER A 298 20.04 -8.75 -11.52
C SER A 298 19.87 -10.25 -11.82
N VAL A 299 20.97 -10.96 -12.05
CA VAL A 299 20.97 -12.41 -12.27
C VAL A 299 20.44 -13.15 -11.04
N ALA A 300 20.95 -12.82 -9.85
CA ALA A 300 20.49 -13.43 -8.61
C ALA A 300 19.01 -13.14 -8.32
N VAL A 301 18.55 -11.90 -8.57
CA VAL A 301 17.14 -11.50 -8.45
C VAL A 301 16.26 -12.27 -9.43
N ALA A 302 16.67 -12.43 -10.69
CA ALA A 302 15.90 -13.15 -11.70
C ALA A 302 15.64 -14.61 -11.28
N PHE A 303 16.69 -15.32 -10.82
CA PHE A 303 16.53 -16.68 -10.32
C PHE A 303 15.78 -16.76 -9.00
N ALA A 304 15.93 -15.79 -8.10
CA ALA A 304 15.14 -15.74 -6.88
C ALA A 304 13.64 -15.55 -7.19
N LEU A 305 13.29 -14.62 -8.09
CA LEU A 305 11.91 -14.40 -8.54
C LEU A 305 11.32 -15.63 -9.24
N ALA A 306 12.14 -16.40 -9.98
CA ALA A 306 11.71 -17.68 -10.56
C ALA A 306 11.23 -18.70 -9.50
N VAL A 307 11.59 -18.51 -8.24
CA VAL A 307 11.16 -19.33 -7.09
C VAL A 307 10.03 -18.65 -6.32
N VAL A 308 10.23 -17.39 -5.92
CA VAL A 308 9.35 -16.69 -4.96
C VAL A 308 8.23 -15.88 -5.62
N LEU A 309 8.18 -15.80 -6.94
CA LEU A 309 7.11 -15.12 -7.68
C LEU A 309 6.67 -15.94 -8.90
N PRO A 310 6.16 -17.17 -8.71
CA PRO A 310 5.93 -18.13 -9.80
C PRO A 310 4.86 -17.70 -10.81
N ARG A 311 4.06 -16.65 -10.51
CA ARG A 311 3.11 -16.06 -11.46
C ARG A 311 3.77 -15.20 -12.55
N ALA A 312 5.06 -14.85 -12.41
CA ALA A 312 5.75 -13.95 -13.34
C ALA A 312 7.25 -14.24 -13.43
N GLY A 313 7.96 -14.28 -12.29
CA GLY A 313 9.36 -14.69 -12.26
C GLY A 313 9.49 -16.13 -12.75
N ASN A 314 10.48 -16.41 -13.60
CA ASN A 314 10.50 -17.66 -14.36
C ASN A 314 11.90 -18.10 -14.80
N ILE A 315 12.01 -19.40 -15.10
CA ILE A 315 13.04 -19.97 -16.00
C ILE A 315 12.40 -20.57 -17.27
N GLY A 316 11.07 -20.52 -17.38
CA GLY A 316 10.27 -21.11 -18.45
C GLY A 316 9.63 -20.10 -19.41
N GLY A 317 9.97 -18.81 -19.29
CA GLY A 317 9.57 -17.74 -20.22
C GLY A 317 10.80 -16.97 -20.69
N GLY A 318 10.64 -15.68 -20.97
CA GLY A 318 11.70 -14.79 -21.47
C GLY A 318 11.51 -13.33 -21.07
N GLY A 319 12.26 -12.43 -21.69
CA GLY A 319 12.20 -11.00 -21.38
C GLY A 319 13.31 -10.18 -22.03
N PHE A 320 13.62 -9.05 -21.40
CA PHE A 320 14.55 -8.04 -21.89
C PHE A 320 15.38 -7.45 -20.75
N LEU A 321 16.63 -7.09 -21.04
CA LEU A 321 17.51 -6.36 -20.12
C LEU A 321 18.04 -5.12 -20.83
N VAL A 322 17.79 -3.95 -20.25
CA VAL A 322 18.40 -2.68 -20.65
C VAL A 322 19.43 -2.32 -19.59
N LEU A 323 20.66 -2.08 -20.02
CA LEU A 323 21.81 -1.83 -19.14
C LEU A 323 22.49 -0.54 -19.56
N HIS A 324 22.79 0.32 -18.58
CA HIS A 324 23.80 1.35 -18.72
C HIS A 324 25.09 0.88 -18.03
N ASN A 325 26.16 0.74 -18.81
CA ASN A 325 27.50 0.49 -18.27
C ASN A 325 28.19 1.85 -18.08
N ALA A 326 28.39 2.23 -16.81
CA ALA A 326 29.00 3.50 -16.44
C ALA A 326 30.51 3.56 -16.76
N GLU A 327 31.23 2.43 -16.64
CA GLU A 327 32.67 2.36 -16.94
C GLU A 327 32.95 2.61 -18.42
N GLU A 328 32.10 2.07 -19.29
CA GLU A 328 32.19 2.26 -20.74
C GLU A 328 31.44 3.51 -21.24
N GLY A 329 30.60 4.12 -20.40
CA GLY A 329 29.67 5.17 -20.81
C GLY A 329 28.66 4.72 -21.89
N LYS A 330 28.35 3.42 -21.95
CA LYS A 330 27.59 2.80 -23.06
C LYS A 330 26.31 2.10 -22.60
N ASN A 331 25.29 2.15 -23.46
CA ASN A 331 24.01 1.49 -23.25
C ASN A 331 23.92 0.19 -24.06
N TYR A 332 23.26 -0.81 -23.49
CA TYR A 332 23.03 -2.11 -24.09
C TYR A 332 21.58 -2.55 -23.92
N ALA A 333 21.08 -3.30 -24.90
CA ALA A 333 19.82 -4.02 -24.80
C ALA A 333 20.05 -5.50 -25.13
N LEU A 334 19.62 -6.39 -24.24
CA LEU A 334 19.64 -7.83 -24.45
C LEU A 334 18.22 -8.33 -24.63
N ASP A 335 17.98 -8.92 -25.79
CA ASP A 335 16.77 -9.66 -26.11
C ASP A 335 16.95 -11.13 -25.76
N TYR A 336 16.16 -11.59 -24.79
CA TYR A 336 16.00 -12.99 -24.44
C TYR A 336 14.51 -13.34 -24.41
N ARG A 337 13.75 -12.76 -25.34
CA ARG A 337 12.35 -13.14 -25.58
C ARG A 337 12.29 -14.58 -26.06
N GLU A 338 11.17 -15.24 -25.78
CA GLU A 338 10.91 -16.58 -26.27
C GLU A 338 10.90 -16.62 -27.81
N MET A 339 11.37 -17.72 -28.38
CA MET A 339 11.28 -17.99 -29.81
C MET A 339 10.12 -18.96 -30.09
N ALA A 340 9.43 -18.79 -31.22
CA ALA A 340 8.49 -19.81 -31.67
C ALA A 340 9.26 -21.12 -31.96
N PRO A 341 8.73 -22.30 -31.58
CA PRO A 341 9.29 -23.59 -31.98
C PRO A 341 9.40 -23.71 -33.50
N ALA A 342 10.36 -24.49 -34.00
CA ALA A 342 10.56 -24.66 -35.45
C ALA A 342 9.33 -25.23 -36.17
N ALA A 343 8.49 -25.99 -35.46
CA ALA A 343 7.24 -26.54 -35.96
C ALA A 343 6.04 -25.58 -35.83
N ALA A 344 6.22 -24.36 -35.31
CA ALA A 344 5.16 -23.37 -35.24
C ALA A 344 4.83 -22.83 -36.64
N ASP A 345 3.55 -22.59 -36.88
CA ASP A 345 3.04 -22.03 -38.13
C ASP A 345 2.05 -20.90 -37.87
N ARG A 346 1.67 -20.18 -38.94
CA ARG A 346 0.79 -19.00 -38.87
C ARG A 346 -0.58 -19.31 -38.26
N ASP A 347 -1.12 -20.50 -38.52
CA ASP A 347 -2.51 -20.86 -38.29
C ASP A 347 -2.68 -21.86 -37.13
N MET A 348 -1.61 -22.23 -36.42
CA MET A 348 -1.57 -23.23 -35.34
C MET A 348 -2.55 -22.99 -34.17
N TYR A 349 -3.17 -21.80 -34.07
CA TYR A 349 -4.16 -21.44 -33.07
C TYR A 349 -5.58 -21.22 -33.65
N LEU A 350 -5.81 -21.59 -34.90
CA LEU A 350 -7.14 -21.55 -35.52
C LEU A 350 -7.87 -22.88 -35.32
N ASN A 351 -9.19 -22.81 -35.20
CA ASN A 351 -10.06 -23.97 -35.35
C ASN A 351 -10.20 -24.33 -36.84
N GLU A 352 -10.80 -25.48 -37.14
CA GLU A 352 -11.02 -25.94 -38.52
C GLU A 352 -11.86 -24.96 -39.35
N ASP A 353 -12.74 -24.18 -38.71
CA ASP A 353 -13.56 -23.14 -39.35
C ASP A 353 -12.83 -21.80 -39.57
N GLY A 354 -11.54 -21.72 -39.21
CA GLY A 354 -10.71 -20.51 -39.31
C GLY A 354 -10.88 -19.52 -38.15
N SER A 355 -11.75 -19.80 -37.17
CA SER A 355 -11.91 -18.94 -35.98
C SER A 355 -10.77 -19.14 -34.98
N VAL A 356 -10.46 -18.12 -34.17
CA VAL A 356 -9.36 -18.17 -33.19
C VAL A 356 -9.72 -19.06 -31.99
N ASN A 357 -8.88 -20.05 -31.72
CA ASN A 357 -8.90 -20.80 -30.47
C ASN A 357 -8.09 -20.06 -29.39
N LYS A 358 -8.79 -19.27 -28.57
CA LYS A 358 -8.17 -18.47 -27.50
C LYS A 358 -7.56 -19.32 -26.37
N SER A 359 -7.97 -20.59 -26.23
CA SER A 359 -7.49 -21.46 -25.16
C SER A 359 -6.08 -21.95 -25.46
N THR A 360 -5.84 -22.46 -26.66
CA THR A 360 -4.57 -23.07 -27.09
C THR A 360 -3.41 -22.08 -27.15
N SER A 361 -3.69 -20.79 -27.36
CA SER A 361 -2.69 -19.70 -27.31
C SER A 361 -2.42 -19.15 -25.92
N ARG A 362 -3.16 -19.57 -24.88
CA ARG A 362 -3.04 -19.05 -23.51
C ARG A 362 -2.80 -20.11 -22.44
N LEU A 363 -3.22 -21.35 -22.71
CA LEU A 363 -3.23 -22.45 -21.74
C LEU A 363 -2.61 -23.69 -22.37
N GLY A 364 -1.86 -24.44 -21.56
CA GLY A 364 -1.26 -25.71 -21.95
C GLY A 364 0.04 -25.57 -22.73
N TYR A 365 0.49 -26.71 -23.26
CA TYR A 365 1.84 -26.86 -23.78
C TYR A 365 2.04 -26.20 -25.15
N LEU A 366 0.96 -26.05 -25.95
CA LEU A 366 1.01 -25.37 -27.25
C LEU A 366 1.19 -23.85 -27.13
N ALA A 367 0.83 -23.26 -25.99
CA ALA A 367 0.96 -21.82 -25.74
C ALA A 367 2.40 -21.38 -25.42
N GLY A 368 3.31 -22.31 -25.14
CA GLY A 368 4.67 -22.01 -24.72
C GLY A 368 5.63 -21.77 -25.89
N GLY A 369 6.33 -20.64 -25.87
CA GLY A 369 7.52 -20.41 -26.69
C GLY A 369 8.78 -21.01 -26.05
N ILE A 370 9.85 -21.16 -26.83
CA ILE A 370 11.14 -21.66 -26.34
C ILE A 370 11.68 -20.69 -25.27
N PRO A 371 11.88 -21.12 -24.00
CA PRO A 371 12.22 -20.20 -22.91
C PRO A 371 13.57 -19.51 -23.09
N GLY A 372 13.66 -18.23 -22.76
CA GLY A 372 14.85 -17.39 -22.93
C GLY A 372 15.57 -16.95 -21.66
N THR A 373 14.90 -16.92 -20.50
CA THR A 373 15.43 -16.30 -19.29
C THR A 373 16.79 -16.85 -18.85
N VAL A 374 16.98 -18.18 -18.88
CA VAL A 374 18.26 -18.80 -18.46
C VAL A 374 19.40 -18.37 -19.38
N ALA A 375 19.17 -18.37 -20.70
CA ALA A 375 20.18 -17.92 -21.66
C ALA A 375 20.44 -16.42 -21.55
N GLY A 376 19.41 -15.60 -21.32
CA GLY A 376 19.54 -14.15 -21.10
C GLY A 376 20.42 -13.82 -19.90
N MET A 377 20.14 -14.43 -18.75
CA MET A 377 20.93 -14.21 -17.54
C MET A 377 22.35 -14.75 -17.68
N TRP A 378 22.52 -15.89 -18.33
CA TRP A 378 23.85 -16.43 -18.64
C TRP A 378 24.65 -15.48 -19.54
N GLU A 379 24.06 -15.02 -20.64
CA GLU A 379 24.71 -14.12 -21.60
C GLU A 379 25.11 -12.78 -20.96
N ALA A 380 24.21 -12.18 -20.15
CA ALA A 380 24.52 -10.97 -19.41
C ALA A 380 25.66 -11.18 -18.41
N HIS A 381 25.64 -12.30 -17.67
CA HIS A 381 26.69 -12.66 -16.72
C HIS A 381 28.05 -12.90 -17.40
N GLN A 382 28.08 -13.61 -18.53
CA GLN A 382 29.33 -13.84 -19.26
C GLN A 382 29.97 -12.54 -19.75
N LYS A 383 29.15 -11.55 -20.12
CA LYS A 383 29.65 -10.28 -20.66
C LYS A 383 30.00 -9.26 -19.58
N PHE A 384 29.22 -9.18 -18.51
CA PHE A 384 29.28 -8.10 -17.53
C PHE A 384 29.28 -8.56 -16.07
N GLY A 385 29.18 -9.86 -15.78
CA GLY A 385 29.21 -10.38 -14.41
C GLY A 385 30.60 -10.27 -13.79
N SER A 386 30.65 -10.08 -12.48
CA SER A 386 31.91 -10.01 -11.73
C SER A 386 32.04 -11.10 -10.65
N MET A 387 30.93 -11.72 -10.26
CA MET A 387 30.91 -12.80 -9.28
C MET A 387 30.83 -14.19 -9.93
N PRO A 388 31.24 -15.27 -9.25
CA PRO A 388 31.06 -16.63 -9.77
C PRO A 388 29.57 -16.96 -10.01
N TRP A 389 29.24 -17.45 -11.22
CA TRP A 389 27.86 -17.80 -11.62
C TRP A 389 27.11 -18.63 -10.58
N GLN A 390 27.78 -19.63 -10.01
CA GLN A 390 27.19 -20.53 -9.03
C GLN A 390 26.72 -19.79 -7.78
N ASP A 391 27.46 -18.76 -7.35
CA ASP A 391 27.15 -18.00 -6.14
C ASP A 391 25.86 -17.19 -6.30
N LEU A 392 25.59 -16.70 -7.51
CA LEU A 392 24.37 -15.96 -7.84
C LEU A 392 23.12 -16.84 -7.79
N LEU A 393 23.24 -18.15 -8.06
CA LEU A 393 22.11 -19.09 -8.06
C LEU A 393 21.89 -19.76 -6.68
N LYS A 394 22.90 -19.77 -5.79
CA LYS A 394 22.80 -20.39 -4.46
C LYS A 394 21.56 -19.95 -3.68
N PRO A 395 21.20 -18.64 -3.60
CA PRO A 395 20.04 -18.20 -2.83
C PRO A 395 18.72 -18.77 -3.39
N ALA A 396 18.54 -18.75 -4.71
CA ALA A 396 17.36 -19.30 -5.36
C ALA A 396 17.24 -20.82 -5.14
N ILE A 397 18.35 -21.56 -5.24
CA ILE A 397 18.39 -23.00 -4.94
C ILE A 397 17.95 -23.26 -3.50
N GLN A 398 18.44 -22.46 -2.54
CA GLN A 398 18.08 -22.61 -1.13
C GLN A 398 16.61 -22.29 -0.86
N LEU A 399 16.09 -21.20 -1.44
CA LEU A 399 14.67 -20.84 -1.36
C LEU A 399 13.77 -21.95 -1.93
N ALA A 400 14.15 -22.53 -3.07
CA ALA A 400 13.37 -23.61 -3.69
C ALA A 400 13.44 -24.92 -2.88
N LYS A 401 14.60 -25.22 -2.29
CA LYS A 401 14.85 -26.46 -1.54
C LYS A 401 14.20 -26.45 -0.16
N SER A 402 14.36 -25.36 0.58
CA SER A 402 13.87 -25.21 1.97
C SER A 402 12.43 -24.67 2.02
N GLY A 403 12.00 -24.03 0.94
CA GLY A 403 10.71 -23.38 0.80
C GLY A 403 10.68 -21.99 1.43
N PHE A 404 9.56 -21.29 1.21
CA PHE A 404 9.29 -19.98 1.76
C PHE A 404 7.80 -19.84 2.10
N LYS A 405 7.48 -18.86 2.94
CA LYS A 405 6.10 -18.58 3.37
C LYS A 405 5.33 -17.86 2.27
N VAL A 406 4.25 -18.48 1.82
CA VAL A 406 3.31 -17.90 0.85
C VAL A 406 2.59 -16.70 1.50
N SER A 407 2.61 -15.54 0.84
CA SER A 407 1.88 -14.36 1.30
C SER A 407 0.37 -14.49 1.02
N PRO A 408 -0.50 -13.74 1.73
CA PRO A 408 -1.94 -13.74 1.44
C PRO A 408 -2.26 -13.44 -0.03
N PHE A 409 -1.58 -12.45 -0.62
CA PHE A 409 -1.74 -12.09 -2.03
C PHE A 409 -1.31 -13.22 -2.98
N MET A 410 -0.23 -13.94 -2.66
CA MET A 410 0.21 -15.06 -3.48
C MET A 410 -0.76 -16.25 -3.37
N ALA A 411 -1.22 -16.59 -2.17
CA ALA A 411 -2.21 -17.64 -1.97
C ALA A 411 -3.47 -17.38 -2.80
N ASP A 412 -3.99 -16.15 -2.72
CA ASP A 412 -5.11 -15.67 -3.53
C ASP A 412 -4.83 -15.75 -5.04
N SER A 413 -3.66 -15.31 -5.50
CA SER A 413 -3.25 -15.42 -6.91
C SER A 413 -3.16 -16.87 -7.40
N ILE A 414 -2.62 -17.79 -6.61
CA ILE A 414 -2.49 -19.21 -6.95
C ILE A 414 -3.88 -19.86 -6.98
N ASN A 415 -4.72 -19.60 -5.97
CA ASN A 415 -6.07 -20.15 -5.89
C ASN A 415 -6.96 -19.69 -7.05
N ARG A 416 -6.84 -18.43 -7.51
CA ARG A 416 -7.53 -17.95 -8.72
C ARG A 416 -7.12 -18.71 -9.99
N ALA A 417 -5.87 -19.15 -10.08
CA ALA A 417 -5.37 -19.89 -11.24
C ALA A 417 -5.81 -21.36 -11.26
N HIS A 418 -6.35 -21.88 -10.15
CA HIS A 418 -6.68 -23.30 -9.99
C HIS A 418 -7.58 -23.85 -11.11
N SER A 419 -8.64 -23.12 -11.49
CA SER A 419 -9.58 -23.57 -12.53
C SER A 419 -8.89 -23.83 -13.87
N SER A 420 -7.86 -23.05 -14.20
CA SER A 420 -7.08 -23.17 -15.44
C SER A 420 -5.91 -24.17 -15.35
N MET A 421 -5.55 -24.61 -14.14
CA MET A 421 -4.33 -25.38 -13.88
C MET A 421 -4.59 -26.79 -13.31
N LYS A 422 -5.81 -27.09 -12.86
CA LYS A 422 -6.19 -28.36 -12.22
C LYS A 422 -5.93 -29.60 -13.09
N ASP A 423 -5.95 -29.44 -14.42
CA ASP A 423 -5.78 -30.53 -15.37
C ASP A 423 -4.31 -30.88 -15.64
N TYR A 424 -3.36 -30.20 -14.96
CA TYR A 424 -1.92 -30.47 -15.06
C TYR A 424 -1.40 -31.07 -13.75
N PRO A 425 -1.26 -32.42 -13.66
CA PRO A 425 -0.84 -33.08 -12.43
C PRO A 425 0.51 -32.59 -11.88
N SER A 426 1.44 -32.18 -12.76
CA SER A 426 2.73 -31.58 -12.38
C SER A 426 2.56 -30.26 -11.63
N THR A 427 1.63 -29.41 -12.07
CA THR A 427 1.32 -28.12 -11.45
C THR A 427 0.57 -28.33 -10.13
N VAL A 428 -0.45 -29.21 -10.12
CA VAL A 428 -1.23 -29.55 -8.92
C VAL A 428 -0.34 -30.04 -7.79
N LYS A 429 0.59 -30.95 -8.08
CA LYS A 429 1.52 -31.48 -7.09
C LYS A 429 2.34 -30.40 -6.37
N ILE A 430 2.66 -29.29 -7.04
CA ILE A 430 3.52 -28.23 -6.49
C ILE A 430 2.69 -27.14 -5.83
N PHE A 431 1.70 -26.60 -6.53
CA PHE A 431 1.00 -25.38 -6.13
C PHE A 431 -0.35 -25.62 -5.46
N PHE A 432 -0.87 -26.85 -5.52
CA PHE A 432 -2.15 -27.24 -4.91
C PHE A 432 -2.03 -28.55 -4.10
N PRO A 433 -1.03 -28.69 -3.19
CA PRO A 433 -0.93 -29.87 -2.32
C PRO A 433 -2.13 -29.99 -1.35
N GLU A 434 -2.72 -28.84 -1.02
CA GLU A 434 -4.03 -28.66 -0.42
C GLU A 434 -4.76 -27.57 -1.21
N PHE A 435 -6.09 -27.67 -1.34
CA PHE A 435 -6.90 -26.65 -2.01
C PHE A 435 -8.09 -26.24 -1.14
N PRO A 436 -8.28 -24.93 -0.86
CA PRO A 436 -7.45 -23.80 -1.29
C PRO A 436 -6.08 -23.76 -0.57
N LEU A 437 -5.07 -23.25 -1.27
CA LEU A 437 -3.76 -22.97 -0.68
C LEU A 437 -3.90 -21.87 0.37
N LYS A 438 -3.42 -22.12 1.59
CA LYS A 438 -3.53 -21.18 2.71
C LYS A 438 -2.36 -20.19 2.75
N PRO A 439 -2.58 -18.93 3.17
CA PRO A 439 -1.49 -18.03 3.53
C PRO A 439 -0.56 -18.67 4.57
N HIS A 440 0.71 -18.32 4.55
CA HIS A 440 1.79 -18.86 5.40
C HIS A 440 2.08 -20.36 5.23
N HIS A 441 1.46 -21.03 4.26
CA HIS A 441 1.92 -22.33 3.78
C HIS A 441 3.40 -22.24 3.35
N ASN A 442 4.21 -23.25 3.68
CA ASN A 442 5.60 -23.29 3.27
C ASN A 442 5.72 -23.97 1.91
N LEU A 443 5.83 -23.18 0.84
CA LEU A 443 5.89 -23.71 -0.52
C LEU A 443 7.30 -24.22 -0.84
N VAL A 444 7.45 -25.54 -0.98
CA VAL A 444 8.71 -26.21 -1.31
C VAL A 444 8.70 -26.69 -2.75
N GLN A 445 9.77 -26.38 -3.51
CA GLN A 445 9.88 -26.65 -4.95
C GLN A 445 11.12 -27.49 -5.26
N LYS A 446 11.15 -28.75 -4.79
CA LYS A 446 12.32 -29.64 -4.89
C LYS A 446 12.79 -29.87 -6.34
N ASP A 447 11.84 -30.05 -7.26
CA ASP A 447 12.15 -30.27 -8.69
C ASP A 447 12.76 -29.02 -9.35
N LEU A 448 12.29 -27.84 -8.94
CA LEU A 448 12.88 -26.56 -9.36
C LEU A 448 14.28 -26.40 -8.77
N ALA A 449 14.49 -26.69 -7.48
CA ALA A 449 15.82 -26.64 -6.85
C ALA A 449 16.82 -27.55 -7.58
N ALA A 450 16.41 -28.77 -7.96
CA ALA A 450 17.24 -29.68 -8.74
C ALA A 450 17.56 -29.12 -10.14
N THR A 451 16.62 -28.39 -10.75
CA THR A 451 16.82 -27.73 -12.05
C THR A 451 17.78 -26.55 -11.94
N LEU A 452 17.59 -25.67 -10.96
CA LEU A 452 18.51 -24.57 -10.67
C LEU A 452 19.93 -25.06 -10.34
N LYS A 453 20.06 -26.20 -9.64
CA LYS A 453 21.38 -26.82 -9.41
C LYS A 453 22.06 -27.24 -10.70
N ARG A 454 21.33 -27.82 -11.67
CA ARG A 454 21.89 -28.17 -13.00
C ARG A 454 22.33 -26.92 -13.77
N ILE A 455 21.57 -25.83 -13.67
CA ILE A 455 21.91 -24.54 -14.28
C ILE A 455 23.14 -23.92 -13.61
N ALA A 456 23.26 -23.98 -12.29
CA ALA A 456 24.44 -23.50 -11.57
C ALA A 456 25.70 -24.29 -11.99
N GLN A 457 25.59 -25.61 -12.13
CA GLN A 457 26.72 -26.47 -12.46
C GLN A 457 27.15 -26.38 -13.93
N ASN A 458 26.21 -26.25 -14.87
CA ASN A 458 26.47 -26.37 -16.30
C ASN A 458 26.15 -25.10 -17.09
N GLY A 459 25.95 -23.97 -16.41
CA GLY A 459 25.56 -22.70 -17.02
C GLY A 459 24.27 -22.81 -17.82
N ARG A 460 24.26 -22.15 -18.99
CA ARG A 460 23.17 -22.23 -19.98
C ARG A 460 22.75 -23.67 -20.25
N ASP A 461 23.71 -24.56 -20.51
CA ASP A 461 23.42 -25.93 -20.96
C ASP A 461 22.79 -26.82 -19.87
N GLY A 462 22.78 -26.38 -18.61
CA GLY A 462 22.00 -27.01 -17.54
C GLY A 462 20.48 -26.95 -17.77
N PHE A 463 20.01 -26.06 -18.64
CA PHE A 463 18.61 -25.93 -19.07
C PHE A 463 18.39 -26.42 -20.51
N TYR A 464 19.22 -25.95 -21.45
CA TYR A 464 19.00 -26.15 -22.90
C TYR A 464 19.56 -27.45 -23.46
N LYS A 465 20.29 -28.25 -22.65
CA LYS A 465 20.78 -29.58 -23.02
C LYS A 465 20.57 -30.58 -21.88
N GLY A 466 20.89 -31.84 -22.14
CA GLY A 466 20.93 -32.88 -21.12
C GLY A 466 19.58 -33.15 -20.45
N LYS A 467 19.58 -33.37 -19.14
CA LYS A 467 18.40 -33.84 -18.40
C LYS A 467 17.20 -32.89 -18.46
N THR A 468 17.44 -31.57 -18.33
CA THR A 468 16.34 -30.59 -18.32
C THR A 468 15.68 -30.50 -19.70
N ALA A 469 16.47 -30.39 -20.76
CA ALA A 469 15.95 -30.33 -22.13
C ALA A 469 15.13 -31.57 -22.50
N LYS A 470 15.63 -32.76 -22.16
CA LYS A 470 14.90 -34.03 -22.32
C LYS A 470 13.56 -34.04 -21.60
N MET A 471 13.52 -33.57 -20.35
CA MET A 471 12.28 -33.50 -19.57
C MET A 471 11.25 -32.56 -20.22
N ILE A 472 11.69 -31.42 -20.74
CA ILE A 472 10.83 -30.46 -21.45
C ILE A 472 10.28 -31.11 -22.73
N ALA A 473 11.14 -31.64 -23.60
CA ALA A 473 10.74 -32.24 -24.86
C ALA A 473 9.79 -33.44 -24.68
N VAL A 474 10.04 -34.29 -23.67
CA VAL A 474 9.14 -35.41 -23.33
C VAL A 474 7.78 -34.89 -22.85
N ALA A 475 7.75 -33.87 -22.00
CA ALA A 475 6.50 -33.29 -21.52
C ALA A 475 5.71 -32.61 -22.66
N MET A 476 6.40 -31.89 -23.55
CA MET A 476 5.81 -31.26 -24.73
C MET A 476 5.19 -32.31 -25.65
N LYS A 477 5.97 -33.32 -26.07
CA LYS A 477 5.49 -34.39 -26.93
C LYS A 477 4.29 -35.14 -26.33
N LYS A 478 4.31 -35.40 -25.02
CA LYS A 478 3.21 -36.09 -24.32
C LYS A 478 1.90 -35.28 -24.30
N ASN A 479 1.98 -33.96 -24.37
CA ASN A 479 0.84 -33.05 -24.20
C ASN A 479 0.62 -32.16 -25.43
N ASN A 480 0.99 -32.64 -26.62
CA ASN A 480 0.80 -31.96 -27.91
C ASN A 480 1.42 -30.54 -27.98
N GLY A 481 2.53 -30.33 -27.27
CA GLY A 481 3.37 -29.13 -27.42
C GLY A 481 4.43 -29.32 -28.50
N LEU A 482 5.00 -28.21 -28.99
CA LEU A 482 5.90 -28.20 -30.15
C LEU A 482 7.39 -28.13 -29.81
N ILE A 483 7.78 -27.75 -28.58
CA ILE A 483 9.19 -27.55 -28.23
C ILE A 483 9.94 -28.90 -28.17
N THR A 484 10.99 -29.02 -28.96
CA THR A 484 11.91 -30.18 -29.02
C THR A 484 13.25 -29.92 -28.31
N GLU A 485 14.08 -30.96 -28.20
CA GLU A 485 15.47 -30.78 -27.73
C GLU A 485 16.30 -29.92 -28.72
N ASP A 486 16.03 -30.01 -30.01
CA ASP A 486 16.72 -29.21 -31.03
C ASP A 486 16.31 -27.73 -30.96
N ASP A 487 15.04 -27.43 -30.71
CA ASP A 487 14.56 -26.08 -30.44
C ASP A 487 15.29 -25.45 -29.25
N LEU A 488 15.37 -26.18 -28.13
CA LEU A 488 16.07 -25.72 -26.92
C LEU A 488 17.56 -25.52 -27.19
N LYS A 489 18.21 -26.48 -27.86
CA LYS A 489 19.62 -26.39 -28.22
C LYS A 489 19.92 -25.14 -29.05
N ASN A 490 19.04 -24.83 -30.01
CA ASN A 490 19.20 -23.75 -31.00
C ASN A 490 18.72 -22.38 -30.52
N TYR A 491 18.09 -22.26 -29.34
CA TYR A 491 17.69 -20.98 -28.77
C TYR A 491 18.88 -20.01 -28.62
N LYS A 492 18.70 -18.75 -29.00
CA LYS A 492 19.74 -17.71 -28.89
C LYS A 492 19.17 -16.41 -28.36
N THR A 493 19.99 -15.73 -27.57
CA THR A 493 19.77 -14.33 -27.20
C THR A 493 20.33 -13.40 -28.28
N VAL A 494 19.92 -12.14 -28.27
CA VAL A 494 20.39 -11.14 -29.22
C VAL A 494 20.75 -9.85 -28.48
N TRP A 495 22.00 -9.42 -28.57
CA TRP A 495 22.37 -8.05 -28.21
C TRP A 495 21.87 -7.11 -29.31
N ARG A 496 21.12 -6.09 -28.91
CA ARG A 496 20.54 -5.10 -29.81
C ARG A 496 21.02 -3.72 -29.41
N ASP A 497 21.05 -2.81 -30.37
CA ASP A 497 21.23 -1.40 -30.08
C ASP A 497 19.98 -0.88 -29.36
N PRO A 498 20.10 -0.30 -28.15
CA PRO A 498 18.96 0.22 -27.43
C PRO A 498 18.31 1.38 -28.20
N LEU A 499 16.99 1.53 -28.08
CA LEU A 499 16.34 2.74 -28.57
C LEU A 499 16.68 3.89 -27.63
N VAL A 500 17.08 5.01 -28.24
CA VAL A 500 17.41 6.24 -27.52
C VAL A 500 16.53 7.37 -28.04
N GLY A 501 15.83 8.03 -27.14
CA GLY A 501 15.06 9.24 -27.39
C GLY A 501 15.44 10.33 -26.40
N ASN A 502 14.93 11.55 -26.61
CA ASN A 502 15.08 12.65 -25.67
C ASN A 502 13.69 13.15 -25.26
N TYR A 503 13.53 13.50 -23.99
CA TYR A 503 12.34 14.18 -23.51
C TYR A 503 12.76 15.31 -22.57
N LYS A 504 12.62 16.56 -23.05
CA LYS A 504 13.23 17.74 -22.42
C LYS A 504 14.73 17.49 -22.23
N ASP A 505 15.26 17.71 -21.03
CA ASP A 505 16.68 17.54 -20.71
C ASP A 505 17.07 16.08 -20.41
N PHE A 506 16.13 15.13 -20.52
CA PHE A 506 16.36 13.74 -20.19
C PHE A 506 16.59 12.88 -21.44
N LYS A 507 17.64 12.05 -21.39
CA LYS A 507 17.86 10.96 -22.33
C LYS A 507 17.08 9.73 -21.89
N ILE A 508 16.26 9.19 -22.77
CA ILE A 508 15.46 7.98 -22.55
C ILE A 508 16.12 6.83 -23.28
N VAL A 509 16.50 5.77 -22.55
CA VAL A 509 17.10 4.55 -23.10
C VAL A 509 16.16 3.39 -22.83
N THR A 510 15.76 2.67 -23.87
CA THR A 510 14.71 1.64 -23.77
C THR A 510 14.90 0.51 -24.78
N MET A 511 14.07 -0.52 -24.68
CA MET A 511 14.19 -1.74 -25.47
C MET A 511 13.72 -1.54 -26.93
N PRO A 512 14.50 -1.94 -27.94
CA PRO A 512 14.07 -2.00 -29.35
C PRO A 512 13.12 -3.19 -29.63
N PRO A 513 12.61 -3.30 -30.87
CA PRO A 513 11.99 -4.54 -31.35
C PRO A 513 12.84 -5.77 -31.00
N PRO A 514 12.23 -6.87 -30.50
CA PRO A 514 10.82 -7.24 -30.68
C PRO A 514 9.83 -6.64 -29.66
N SER A 515 10.29 -5.79 -28.73
CA SER A 515 9.38 -5.03 -27.87
C SER A 515 8.85 -3.79 -28.61
N SER A 516 7.54 -3.55 -28.54
CA SER A 516 6.94 -2.28 -29.01
C SER A 516 7.03 -1.17 -27.95
N GLY A 517 7.27 -1.52 -26.68
CA GLY A 517 7.19 -0.59 -25.57
C GLY A 517 8.14 0.61 -25.71
N GLY A 518 9.37 0.36 -26.16
CA GLY A 518 10.34 1.44 -26.36
C GLY A 518 9.97 2.40 -27.49
N VAL A 519 9.48 1.86 -28.61
CA VAL A 519 9.03 2.64 -29.77
C VAL A 519 7.88 3.58 -29.36
N HIS A 520 6.83 3.02 -28.74
CA HIS A 520 5.68 3.82 -28.35
C HIS A 520 5.98 4.78 -27.20
N LEU A 521 6.83 4.40 -26.24
CA LEU A 521 7.25 5.31 -25.17
C LEU A 521 7.94 6.56 -25.74
N ILE A 522 8.93 6.38 -26.61
CA ILE A 522 9.63 7.50 -27.23
C ILE A 522 8.68 8.31 -28.12
N GLN A 523 7.83 7.64 -28.90
CA GLN A 523 6.83 8.31 -29.74
C GLN A 523 5.89 9.20 -28.91
N MET A 524 5.30 8.67 -27.84
CA MET A 524 4.40 9.42 -26.96
C MET A 524 5.14 10.59 -26.30
N LEU A 525 6.35 10.38 -25.79
CA LEU A 525 7.16 11.45 -25.21
C LEU A 525 7.51 12.54 -26.24
N ASN A 526 7.79 12.17 -27.50
CA ASN A 526 8.03 13.13 -28.57
C ASN A 526 6.77 13.96 -28.87
N VAL A 527 5.58 13.35 -28.89
CA VAL A 527 4.32 14.09 -29.03
C VAL A 527 4.15 15.07 -27.86
N LEU A 528 4.29 14.58 -26.62
CA LEU A 528 4.15 15.39 -25.40
C LEU A 528 5.20 16.51 -25.29
N SER A 529 6.35 16.36 -25.94
CA SER A 529 7.42 17.39 -25.92
C SER A 529 6.99 18.72 -26.55
N ASN A 530 5.94 18.73 -27.37
CA ASN A 530 5.37 19.94 -27.97
C ASN A 530 4.49 20.74 -27.00
N PHE A 531 4.26 20.25 -25.78
CA PHE A 531 3.32 20.83 -24.82
C PHE A 531 4.00 21.15 -23.48
N ASN A 532 3.59 22.27 -22.87
CA ASN A 532 4.01 22.60 -21.52
C ASN A 532 3.13 21.89 -20.48
N LEU A 533 3.44 20.63 -20.17
CA LEU A 533 2.67 19.86 -19.18
C LEU A 533 2.65 20.49 -17.79
N ASN A 534 3.69 21.25 -17.42
CA ASN A 534 3.79 21.86 -16.10
C ASN A 534 2.72 22.95 -15.89
N SER A 535 2.31 23.65 -16.96
CA SER A 535 1.26 24.68 -16.87
C SER A 535 -0.15 24.10 -16.80
N LEU A 536 -0.35 22.82 -17.15
CA LEU A 536 -1.67 22.19 -17.16
C LEU A 536 -2.12 21.71 -15.77
N GLY A 537 -1.18 21.54 -14.82
CA GLY A 537 -1.43 20.92 -13.52
C GLY A 537 -1.54 19.39 -13.60
N HIS A 538 -0.87 18.69 -12.68
CA HIS A 538 -0.85 17.23 -12.68
C HIS A 538 -2.26 16.63 -12.54
N ASN A 539 -2.63 15.70 -13.43
CA ASN A 539 -3.95 15.05 -13.48
C ASN A 539 -5.15 16.00 -13.66
N SER A 540 -4.95 17.21 -14.19
CA SER A 540 -6.07 18.03 -14.65
C SER A 540 -6.75 17.38 -15.88
N ARG A 541 -7.97 17.85 -16.20
CA ARG A 541 -8.70 17.39 -17.39
C ARG A 541 -7.85 17.53 -18.65
N ASP A 542 -7.25 18.69 -18.86
CA ASP A 542 -6.49 18.99 -20.09
C ASP A 542 -5.17 18.22 -20.14
N TYR A 543 -4.53 17.97 -18.99
CA TYR A 543 -3.38 17.07 -18.89
C TYR A 543 -3.75 15.64 -19.32
N ILE A 544 -4.85 15.09 -18.77
CA ILE A 544 -5.27 13.72 -19.07
C ILE A 544 -5.69 13.59 -20.53
N LEU A 545 -6.45 14.55 -21.05
CA LEU A 545 -6.87 14.58 -22.46
C LEU A 545 -5.66 14.47 -23.38
N LEU A 546 -4.62 15.27 -23.13
CA LEU A 546 -3.40 15.23 -23.93
C LEU A 546 -2.63 13.91 -23.82
N LEU A 547 -2.71 13.22 -22.69
CA LEU A 547 -2.07 11.91 -22.51
C LEU A 547 -2.83 10.77 -23.20
N THR A 548 -4.13 10.95 -23.46
CA THR A 548 -4.98 9.91 -24.06
C THR A 548 -5.09 9.99 -25.57
N GLU A 549 -4.92 11.19 -26.15
CA GLU A 549 -4.81 11.40 -27.60
C GLU A 549 -3.41 11.02 -28.10
#